data_AF-A0A7L8GCG2-F1
#
_entry.id   AF-A0A7L8GCG2-F1
#
_cell.length_a   1.000
_cell.length_b   1.000
_cell.length_c   1.000
_cell.angle_alpha   90.00
_cell.angle_beta   90.00
_cell.angle_gamma   90.00
#
_symmetry.space_group_name_H-M   'P 1'
#
loop_
_entity.id
_entity.type
_entity.pdbx_description
1 polymer ?
#
loop_
_entity_poly.entity_id
_entity_poly.type
_entity_poly.pdbx_seq_one_letter_code
_entity_poly.pdbx_strand_id
1 'polypeptide(L)' 'QCGVISPRFDIAVRDLEKWTSNLLPSRQFGFIVMTTSGGIMDHEEARRKHLGGKILGFF' A
#
# COMPACT_ATOMS: atom_id res chain seq x y z
N GLN A 1 0.63 -13.94 -5.02
CA GLN A 1 1.00 -14.64 -3.75
C GLN A 1 0.70 -13.64 -2.66
N CYS A 2 -0.13 -13.98 -1.67
CA CYS A 2 -0.54 -13.04 -0.62
C CYS A 2 0.39 -13.06 0.59
N GLY A 3 0.63 -11.89 1.18
CA GLY A 3 1.49 -11.73 2.35
C GLY A 3 0.98 -10.62 3.26
N VAL A 4 1.06 -10.84 4.57
CA VAL A 4 0.75 -9.83 5.59
C VAL A 4 2.04 -9.16 6.02
N ILE A 5 2.01 -7.84 6.19
CA ILE A 5 3.17 -7.08 6.69
C ILE A 5 2.96 -6.78 8.17
N SER A 6 3.92 -7.23 8.98
CA SER A 6 3.96 -6.98 10.42
C SER A 6 5.38 -6.55 10.84
N PRO A 7 5.53 -5.48 11.65
CA PRO A 7 4.47 -4.60 12.14
C PRO A 7 3.84 -3.75 11.03
N ARG A 8 2.63 -3.22 11.27
CA ARG A 8 1.92 -2.36 10.31
C ARG A 8 2.57 -0.98 10.28
N PHE A 9 3.53 -0.80 9.38
CA PHE A 9 4.26 0.46 9.19
C PHE A 9 3.35 1.58 8.69
N ASP A 10 3.62 2.79 9.17
CA ASP A 10 3.03 4.03 8.65
C ASP A 10 3.70 4.40 7.32
N ILE A 11 2.88 4.67 6.30
CA ILE A 11 3.29 5.03 4.96
C ILE A 11 2.66 6.37 4.60
N ALA A 12 3.52 7.35 4.30
CA ALA A 12 3.09 8.60 3.70
C ALA A 12 2.83 8.43 2.20
N VAL A 13 1.96 9.27 1.62
CA VAL A 13 1.60 9.23 0.20
C VAL A 13 2.84 9.25 -0.71
N ARG A 14 3.83 10.06 -0.36
CA ARG A 14 5.11 10.19 -1.09
C ARG A 14 5.94 8.90 -1.12
N ASP A 15 5.76 8.04 -0.11
CA ASP A 15 6.54 6.81 0.05
C ASP A 15 5.86 5.61 -0.61
N LEU A 16 4.62 5.75 -1.10
CA LEU A 16 3.85 4.65 -1.71
C LEU A 16 4.61 4.00 -2.85
N GLU A 17 5.17 4.78 -3.79
CA GLU A 17 5.89 4.23 -4.95
C GLU A 17 7.09 3.36 -4.54
N LYS A 18 7.81 3.77 -3.50
CA LYS A 18 8.94 3.01 -2.96
C LYS A 18 8.49 1.67 -2.39
N TRP A 19 7.35 1.65 -1.68
CA TRP A 19 6.80 0.40 -1.15
C TRP A 19 6.28 -0.51 -2.26
N THR A 20 5.62 0.07 -3.28
CA THR A 20 5.16 -0.66 -4.47
C THR A 20 6.32 -1.32 -5.21
N SER A 21 7.42 -0.60 -5.45
CA SER A 21 8.59 -1.15 -6.15
C SER A 21 9.32 -2.23 -5.35
N ASN A 22 9.23 -2.19 -4.02
CA ASN A 22 9.92 -3.15 -3.16
C ASN A 22 9.11 -4.44 -2.91
N LEU A 23 7.78 -4.34 -2.89
CA LEU A 23 6.90 -5.45 -2.53
C LEU A 23 6.31 -6.16 -3.75
N LEU A 24 6.02 -5.43 -4.84
CA LEU A 24 5.40 -6.00 -6.02
C LEU A 24 6.46 -6.39 -7.06
N PRO A 25 6.32 -7.55 -7.72
CA PRO A 25 7.26 -7.99 -8.75
C PRO A 25 7.21 -7.13 -10.02
N SER A 26 6.11 -6.40 -10.24
CA SER A 26 5.93 -5.47 -11.36
C SER A 26 4.97 -4.35 -10.97
N ARG A 27 5.13 -3.16 -11.58
CA ARG A 27 4.22 -2.02 -11.39
C ARG A 27 2.80 -2.28 -11.89
N GLN A 28 2.63 -3.23 -12.80
CA GLN A 28 1.34 -3.58 -13.41
C GLN A 28 0.64 -4.74 -12.69
N PHE A 29 1.26 -5.32 -11.67
CA PHE A 29 0.77 -6.55 -11.06
C PHE A 29 0.86 -6.55 -9.54
N GLY A 30 -0.26 -6.90 -8.91
CA GLY A 30 -0.43 -7.01 -7.47
C GLY A 30 -0.96 -5.73 -6.82
N PHE A 31 -1.50 -5.88 -5.63
CA PHE A 31 -2.06 -4.77 -4.88
C PHE A 31 -1.47 -4.72 -3.47
N ILE A 32 -1.08 -3.53 -3.04
CA ILE A 32 -0.79 -3.26 -1.63
C ILE A 32 -2.07 -2.75 -0.97
N VAL A 33 -2.49 -3.43 0.09
CA VAL A 33 -3.64 -3.04 0.89
C VAL A 33 -3.17 -2.26 2.10
N MET A 34 -3.82 -1.12 2.37
CA MET A 34 -3.50 -0.26 3.50
C MET A 34 -4.77 0.31 4.14
N THR A 35 -4.69 0.60 5.44
CA THR A 35 -5.72 1.32 6.19
C THR A 35 -5.39 2.80 6.14
N THR A 36 -6.26 3.60 5.51
CA THR A 36 -6.19 5.06 5.54
C THR A 36 -7.31 5.65 6.41
N SER A 37 -7.33 6.96 6.59
CA SER A 37 -8.44 7.66 7.26
C SER A 37 -9.78 7.53 6.51
N GLY A 38 -9.74 7.22 5.21
CA GLY A 38 -10.93 7.00 4.38
C GLY A 38 -11.39 5.54 4.33
N GLY A 39 -10.78 4.65 5.12
CA GLY A 39 -11.07 3.21 5.13
C GLY A 39 -9.93 2.35 4.60
N ILE A 40 -10.20 1.05 4.43
CA ILE A 40 -9.26 0.11 3.82
C ILE A 40 -9.36 0.22 2.31
N MET A 41 -8.23 0.43 1.65
CA MET A 41 -8.15 0.58 0.19
C MET A 41 -6.78 0.12 -0.31
N ASP A 42 -6.65 -0.01 -1.62
CA ASP A 42 -5.36 -0.29 -2.25
C ASP A 42 -4.53 0.99 -2.43
N HIS A 43 -3.24 0.80 -2.68
CA HIS A 43 -2.29 1.89 -2.88
C HIS A 43 -2.57 2.81 -4.10
N GLU A 44 -3.24 2.34 -5.15
CA GLU A 44 -3.61 3.20 -6.29
C GLU A 44 -4.74 4.15 -5.91
N GLU A 45 -5.76 3.62 -5.22
CA GLU A 45 -6.85 4.43 -4.69
C GLU A 45 -6.34 5.43 -3.64
N ALA A 46 -5.46 4.99 -2.75
CA ALA A 46 -4.81 5.85 -1.76
C ALA A 46 -4.01 6.99 -2.44
N ARG A 47 -3.27 6.69 -3.52
CA ARG A 47 -2.55 7.70 -4.31
C ARG A 47 -3.51 8.69 -4.97
N ARG A 48 -4.60 8.21 -5.58
CA ARG A 48 -5.61 9.05 -6.23
C ARG A 48 -6.32 9.98 -5.25
N LYS A 49 -6.62 9.50 -4.05
CA LYS A 49 -7.24 10.28 -2.97
C LYS A 49 -6.25 11.10 -2.14
N HIS A 50 -4.95 10.96 -2.40
CA HIS A 50 -3.88 11.61 -1.66
C HIS A 50 -3.90 11.27 -0.16
N LEU A 51 -4.15 10.00 0.18
CA LEU A 51 -4.26 9.50 1.54
C LEU A 51 -3.08 8.59 1.90
N GLY A 52 -2.43 8.89 3.03
CA GLY A 52 -1.48 7.98 3.67
C GLY A 52 -2.19 7.04 4.65
N GLY A 53 -1.42 6.14 5.27
CA GLY A 53 -2.01 5.19 6.19
C GLY A 53 -1.04 4.12 6.68
N LYS A 54 -1.59 3.02 7.21
CA LYS A 54 -0.82 1.87 7.68
C LYS A 54 -0.92 0.71 6.70
N ILE A 55 0.21 0.10 6.35
CA ILE A 55 0.21 -1.07 5.47
C ILE A 55 -0.35 -2.30 6.18
N LEU A 56 -1.19 -3.06 5.48
CA LEU A 56 -1.73 -4.34 5.97
C LEU A 56 -1.01 -5.52 5.31
N GLY A 57 -0.77 -5.44 4.01
CA GLY A 57 -0.17 -6.52 3.25
C GLY A 57 -0.25 -6.31 1.75
N PHE A 58 0.06 -7.34 0.99
CA PHE A 58 0.01 -7.35 -0.47
C PHE A 58 -0.56 -8.67 -0.99
N PHE A 59 -1.08 -8.67 -2.21
CA PHE A 59 -1.49 -9.89 -2.91
C PHE A 59 -1.22 -9.85 -4.40
#